data_AF-A0A7J7DPV9-F1
#
_entry.id   AF-A0A7J7DPV9-F1
#
_cell.length_a   1.000
_cell.length_b   1.000
_cell.length_c   1.000
_cell.angle_alpha   90.00
_cell.angle_beta   90.00
_cell.angle_gamma   90.00
#
_symmetry.space_group_name_H-M   'P 1'
#
loop_
_entity.id
_entity.type
_entity.pdbx_description
1 polymer ?
#
loop_
_entity_poly.entity_id
_entity_poly.type
_entity_poly.pdbx_seq_one_letter_code
_entity_poly.pdbx_strand_id
1 'polypeptide(L)'
;MMHMTFYWTRNVTLLIDSWHTNTWLGYFLTLLTCLIVGIFYQYMEDRRVRLKLLVAAAKKSSSADSMQIEVPLLRSSVTPGKLSAARVAGAVLFGVNSAIGYLLMLAVMSFNGGVFVAVCLGLAIGYWAFRTGDEEAMVLVDNACACA
;
A
#
# COMPACT_ATOMS: atom_id res chain seq x y z
N MET A 1 4.44 -29.64 15.70
CA MET A 1 3.04 -30.06 15.46
C MET A 1 2.31 -28.89 14.84
N MET A 2 1.53 -29.10 13.77
CA MET A 2 0.79 -28.02 13.10
C MET A 2 -0.34 -27.56 14.02
N HIS A 3 -0.18 -26.40 14.65
CA HIS A 3 -1.23 -25.78 15.44
C HIS A 3 -2.31 -25.26 14.49
N MET A 4 -3.53 -25.81 14.60
CA MET A 4 -4.72 -25.35 13.86
C MET A 4 -5.50 -24.29 14.67
N THR A 5 -4.93 -23.83 15.79
CA THR A 5 -5.50 -22.85 16.70
C THR A 5 -4.44 -21.83 17.10
N PHE A 6 -4.87 -20.63 17.51
CA PHE A 6 -3.94 -19.59 17.96
C PHE A 6 -3.07 -20.09 19.12
N TYR A 7 -1.75 -19.91 18.98
CA TYR A 7 -0.79 -20.23 20.04
C TYR A 7 0.04 -19.01 20.43
N TRP A 8 0.50 -18.98 21.67
CA TRP A 8 1.22 -17.86 22.29
C TRP A 8 2.67 -18.25 22.63
N THR A 9 3.37 -18.84 21.66
CA THR A 9 4.74 -19.34 21.84
C THR A 9 5.77 -18.43 21.17
N ARG A 10 6.99 -18.39 21.72
CA ARG A 10 8.12 -17.56 21.26
C ARG A 10 8.90 -18.14 20.09
N ASN A 11 8.86 -19.47 19.95
CA ASN A 11 9.51 -20.18 18.87
C ASN A 11 8.63 -20.05 17.63
N VAL A 12 8.98 -19.09 16.78
CA VAL A 12 8.28 -18.81 15.53
C VAL A 12 9.30 -18.88 14.39
N THR A 13 8.93 -19.60 13.35
CA THR A 13 9.61 -19.63 12.06
C THR A 13 8.75 -18.86 11.05
N LEU A 14 9.16 -17.63 10.72
CA LEU A 14 8.40 -16.76 9.83
C LEU A 14 8.94 -16.82 8.39
N LEU A 15 8.12 -17.36 7.48
CA LEU A 15 8.26 -17.36 6.00
C LEU A 15 9.50 -18.04 5.39
N ILE A 16 10.62 -18.09 6.09
CA ILE A 16 11.89 -18.68 5.65
C ILE A 16 12.43 -19.48 6.83
N ASP A 17 12.89 -20.72 6.59
CA ASP A 17 13.46 -21.59 7.65
C ASP A 17 14.64 -20.94 8.40
N SER A 18 15.30 -19.95 7.79
CA SER A 18 16.39 -19.19 8.40
C SER A 18 15.96 -18.20 9.49
N TRP A 19 14.68 -17.83 9.57
CA TRP A 19 14.20 -16.86 10.55
C TRP A 19 13.61 -17.58 11.78
N HIS A 20 14.49 -18.15 12.61
CA HIS A 20 14.10 -18.85 13.83
C HIS A 20 14.42 -18.03 15.10
N THR A 21 13.41 -17.64 15.86
CA THR A 21 13.60 -16.91 17.12
C THR A 21 13.50 -17.84 18.31
N ASN A 22 14.64 -18.17 18.95
CA ASN A 22 14.67 -18.91 20.21
C ASN A 22 14.72 -18.00 21.46
N THR A 23 15.01 -16.70 21.26
CA THR A 23 15.18 -15.72 22.34
C THR A 23 13.99 -14.75 22.41
N TRP A 24 13.72 -14.22 23.61
CA TRP A 24 12.69 -13.19 23.82
C TRP A 24 12.91 -11.93 22.97
N LEU A 25 14.17 -11.51 22.84
CA LEU A 25 14.54 -10.35 22.04
C LEU A 25 14.29 -10.62 20.55
N GLY A 26 14.65 -11.82 20.06
CA GLY A 26 14.33 -12.22 18.69
C GLY A 26 12.83 -12.20 18.42
N TYR A 27 12.02 -12.73 19.33
CA TYR A 27 10.57 -12.68 19.21
C TYR A 27 10.04 -11.24 19.19
N PHE A 28 10.50 -10.35 20.08
CA PHE A 28 10.10 -8.94 20.04
C PHE A 28 10.49 -8.25 18.72
N LEU A 29 11.69 -8.51 18.20
CA LEU A 29 12.12 -7.98 16.89
C LEU A 29 11.25 -8.49 15.74
N THR A 30 10.78 -9.74 15.79
CA THR A 30 9.83 -10.24 14.78
C THR A 30 8.50 -9.53 14.84
N LEU A 31 7.95 -9.32 16.05
CA LEU A 31 6.71 -8.56 16.21
C LEU A 31 6.86 -7.13 15.70
N LEU A 32 7.97 -6.47 16.05
CA LEU A 32 8.27 -5.12 15.57
C LEU A 32 8.38 -5.08 14.05
N THR A 33 9.02 -6.09 13.45
CA THR A 33 9.14 -6.19 11.99
C THR A 33 7.77 -6.38 11.34
N CYS A 34 6.91 -7.28 11.85
CA CYS A 34 5.54 -7.46 11.36
C CYS A 34 4.73 -6.17 11.45
N LEU A 35 4.88 -5.42 12.56
CA LEU A 35 4.22 -4.12 12.75
C LEU A 35 4.71 -3.09 11.72
N ILE A 36 6.03 -2.95 11.53
CA ILE A 36 6.62 -2.03 10.56
C ILE A 36 6.20 -2.38 9.13
N VAL A 37 6.20 -3.67 8.77
CA VAL A 37 5.77 -4.14 7.45
C VAL A 37 4.28 -3.86 7.23
N GLY A 38 3.43 -4.01 8.26
CA GLY A 38 2.02 -3.62 8.20
C GLY A 38 1.81 -2.12 7.97
N ILE A 39 2.55 -1.26 8.68
CA ILE A 39 2.53 0.20 8.47
C ILE A 39 2.99 0.54 7.05
N PHE A 40 4.09 -0.07 6.61
CA PHE A 40 4.66 0.15 5.29
C PHE A 40 3.74 -0.32 4.15
N TYR A 41 3.01 -1.41 4.35
CA TYR A 41 1.97 -1.86 3.41
C TYR A 41 0.91 -0.77 3.18
N GLN A 42 0.40 -0.16 4.25
CA GLN A 42 -0.58 0.93 4.11
C GLN A 42 0.00 2.21 3.53
N TYR A 43 1.27 2.53 3.84
CA TYR A 43 1.98 3.62 3.17
C TYR A 43 2.06 3.42 1.65
N MET A 44 2.40 2.20 1.21
CA MET A 44 2.45 1.87 -0.22
C MET A 44 1.08 1.91 -0.90
N GLU A 45 0.04 1.45 -0.21
CA GLU A 45 -1.33 1.49 -0.72
C GLU A 45 -1.80 2.94 -0.92
N ASP A 46 -1.54 3.83 0.06
CA ASP A 46 -1.83 5.26 -0.07
C ASP A 46 -1.10 5.90 -1.25
N ARG A 47 0.22 5.71 -1.37
CA ARG A 47 1.00 6.24 -2.49
C ARG A 47 0.46 5.79 -3.84
N ARG A 48 0.02 4.54 -3.96
CA ARG A 48 -0.59 4.02 -5.18
C ARG A 48 -1.90 4.73 -5.49
N VAL A 49 -2.76 4.96 -4.49
CA VAL A 49 -4.03 5.68 -4.66
C VAL A 49 -3.77 7.12 -5.09
N ARG A 50 -2.87 7.83 -4.40
CA ARG A 50 -2.49 9.20 -4.75
C ARG A 50 -1.92 9.32 -6.15
N LEU A 51 -1.05 8.41 -6.57
CA LEU A 51 -0.50 8.42 -7.93
C LEU A 51 -1.60 8.25 -8.98
N LYS A 52 -2.58 7.37 -8.74
CA LYS A 52 -3.74 7.22 -9.65
C LYS A 52 -4.57 8.49 -9.72
N LEU A 53 -4.80 9.15 -8.59
CA LEU A 53 -5.54 10.41 -8.51
C LEU A 53 -4.80 11.55 -9.21
N LEU A 54 -3.49 11.69 -8.99
CA LEU A 54 -2.66 12.70 -9.65
C LEU A 54 -2.59 12.48 -11.17
N VAL A 55 -2.48 11.23 -11.62
CA VAL A 55 -2.53 10.89 -13.06
C VAL A 55 -3.91 11.20 -13.65
N ALA A 56 -5.00 10.92 -12.91
CA ALA A 56 -6.35 11.25 -13.34
C ALA A 56 -6.58 12.79 -13.39
N ALA A 57 -6.10 13.53 -12.39
CA ALA A 57 -6.17 14.99 -12.33
C ALA A 57 -5.33 15.65 -13.43
N ALA A 58 -4.12 15.15 -13.70
CA ALA A 58 -3.28 15.61 -14.82
C ALA A 58 -3.98 15.39 -16.17
N LYS A 59 -4.67 14.25 -16.34
CA LYS A 59 -5.49 13.97 -17.53
C LYS A 59 -6.66 14.96 -17.65
N LYS A 60 -7.29 15.36 -16.55
CA LYS A 60 -8.41 16.33 -16.48
C LYS A 60 -7.96 17.79 -16.73
N SER A 61 -6.78 18.19 -16.27
CA SER A 61 -6.20 19.52 -16.52
C SER A 61 -5.85 19.72 -18.00
N SER A 62 -5.33 18.69 -18.68
CA SER A 62 -5.07 18.74 -20.12
C SER A 62 -6.32 18.82 -21.02
N SER A 63 -7.52 18.73 -20.43
CA SER A 63 -8.82 18.93 -21.10
C SER A 63 -9.46 20.29 -20.85
N ALA A 64 -8.93 21.13 -19.95
CA ALA A 64 -9.45 22.48 -19.69
C ALA A 64 -8.79 23.58 -20.55
N ASP A 65 -7.61 23.31 -21.12
CA ASP A 65 -6.85 24.28 -21.94
C ASP A 65 -7.15 24.16 -23.46
N SER A 66 -8.29 23.59 -23.83
CA SER A 66 -8.72 23.52 -25.23
C SER A 66 -10.24 23.60 -25.34
N MET A 67 -10.75 24.83 -25.37
CA MET A 67 -12.01 25.16 -26.06
C MET A 67 -11.82 24.89 -27.55
N GLN A 68 -11.70 23.64 -27.99
CA GLN A 68 -11.85 23.23 -29.38
C GLN A 68 -12.30 21.77 -29.44
N ILE A 69 -13.57 21.62 -29.84
CA ILE A 69 -14.18 20.59 -30.70
C ILE A 69 -13.47 19.23 -30.74
N GLU A 70 -14.23 18.22 -30.34
CA GLU A 70 -13.99 16.78 -30.45
C GLU A 70 -13.14 16.34 -31.65
N VAL A 71 -12.02 15.66 -31.37
CA VAL A 71 -11.59 14.48 -32.14
C VAL A 71 -10.90 13.48 -31.19
N PRO A 72 -11.58 12.41 -30.74
CA PRO A 72 -11.07 11.48 -29.73
C PRO A 72 -9.99 10.51 -30.25
N LEU A 73 -9.60 10.57 -31.54
CA LEU A 73 -8.68 9.61 -32.14
C LEU A 73 -7.29 10.14 -32.51
N LEU A 74 -6.95 11.39 -32.19
CA LEU A 74 -5.70 11.97 -32.69
C LEU A 74 -5.00 12.98 -31.77
N ARG A 75 -5.00 12.74 -30.45
CA ARG A 75 -4.08 13.47 -29.53
C ARG A 75 -2.94 12.58 -29.05
N SER A 76 -2.18 12.10 -30.02
CA SER A 76 -0.81 11.67 -29.84
C SER A 76 0.09 12.90 -29.79
N SER A 77 0.42 13.36 -28.58
CA SER A 77 1.77 13.86 -28.31
C SER A 77 2.03 13.81 -26.81
N VAL A 78 1.96 12.60 -26.28
CA VAL A 78 2.67 12.25 -25.06
C VAL A 78 4.03 11.76 -25.53
N THR A 79 5.11 12.39 -25.07
CA THR A 79 6.47 11.86 -25.29
C THR A 79 6.51 10.40 -24.80
N PRO A 80 6.62 9.41 -25.72
CA PRO A 80 6.34 8.00 -25.40
C PRO A 80 7.31 7.43 -24.36
N GLY A 81 8.52 8.00 -24.24
CA GLY A 81 9.53 7.57 -23.27
C GLY A 81 9.17 7.83 -21.80
N LYS A 82 8.67 9.03 -21.45
CA LYS A 82 8.40 9.39 -20.04
C LYS A 82 7.13 8.72 -19.50
N LEU A 83 6.11 8.55 -20.35
CA LEU A 83 4.85 7.94 -19.95
C LEU A 83 4.93 6.40 -19.90
N SER A 84 5.81 5.79 -20.70
CA SER A 84 6.15 4.36 -20.59
C SER A 84 6.86 4.06 -19.26
N ALA A 85 7.87 4.86 -18.89
CA ALA A 85 8.56 4.69 -17.60
C ALA A 85 7.61 4.87 -16.40
N ALA A 86 6.69 5.84 -16.44
CA ALA A 86 5.67 6.02 -15.40
C ALA A 86 4.69 4.85 -15.30
N ARG A 87 4.27 4.26 -16.44
CA ARG A 87 3.43 3.04 -16.45
C ARG A 87 4.16 1.84 -15.89
N VAL A 88 5.42 1.63 -16.26
CA VAL A 88 6.26 0.54 -15.74
C VAL A 88 6.48 0.72 -14.24
N ALA A 89 6.83 1.92 -13.78
CA ALA A 89 6.98 2.21 -12.36
C ALA A 89 5.68 1.94 -11.57
N GLY A 90 4.52 2.33 -12.13
CA GLY A 90 3.21 2.03 -11.53
C GLY A 90 2.91 0.53 -11.44
N ALA A 91 3.30 -0.25 -12.45
CA ALA A 91 3.16 -1.71 -12.44
C ALA A 91 4.08 -2.38 -11.42
N VAL A 92 5.33 -1.92 -11.31
CA VAL A 92 6.29 -2.40 -10.30
C VAL A 92 5.81 -2.09 -8.90
N LEU A 93 5.36 -0.85 -8.64
CA LEU A 93 4.78 -0.46 -7.36
C LEU A 93 3.57 -1.33 -6.99
N PHE A 94 2.73 -1.66 -7.96
CA PHE A 94 1.61 -2.59 -7.75
C PHE A 94 2.10 -4.00 -7.40
N GLY A 95 3.06 -4.54 -8.15
CA GLY A 95 3.63 -5.86 -7.90
C GLY A 95 4.25 -5.97 -6.50
N VAL A 96 5.02 -4.95 -6.09
CA VAL A 96 5.61 -4.88 -4.75
C VAL A 96 4.53 -4.81 -3.67
N ASN A 97 3.50 -3.97 -3.84
CA ASN A 97 2.40 -3.87 -2.87
C ASN A 97 1.67 -5.22 -2.70
N SER A 98 1.34 -5.87 -3.82
CA SER A 98 0.69 -7.18 -3.81
C SER A 98 1.56 -8.25 -3.16
N ALA A 99 2.88 -8.26 -3.45
CA ALA A 99 3.80 -9.18 -2.82
C ALA A 99 3.82 -9.02 -1.29
N ILE A 100 3.91 -7.79 -0.77
CA ILE A 100 3.88 -7.53 0.67
C ILE A 100 2.56 -8.00 1.29
N GLY A 101 1.42 -7.75 0.63
CA GLY A 101 0.11 -8.22 1.09
C GLY A 101 0.05 -9.75 1.23
N TYR A 102 0.60 -10.49 0.26
CA TYR A 102 0.69 -11.95 0.34
C TYR A 102 1.66 -12.41 1.43
N LEU A 103 2.79 -11.72 1.65
CA LEU A 103 3.72 -12.03 2.74
C LEU A 103 3.06 -11.83 4.11
N LEU A 104 2.28 -10.76 4.29
CA LEU A 104 1.50 -10.53 5.52
C LEU A 104 0.44 -11.62 5.73
N MET A 105 -0.23 -12.05 4.66
CA MET A 105 -1.19 -13.13 4.71
C MET A 105 -0.53 -14.46 5.13
N LEU A 106 0.64 -14.78 4.56
CA LEU A 106 1.45 -15.93 4.96
C LEU A 106 1.89 -15.82 6.43
N ALA A 107 2.26 -14.62 6.89
CA ALA A 107 2.64 -14.39 8.29
C ALA A 107 1.46 -14.64 9.24
N VAL A 108 0.25 -14.20 8.89
CA VAL A 108 -0.96 -14.42 9.70
C VAL A 108 -1.36 -15.90 9.72
N MET A 109 -1.15 -16.62 8.61
CA MET A 109 -1.36 -18.07 8.54
C MET A 109 -0.42 -18.88 9.45
N SER A 110 0.57 -18.26 10.09
CA SER A 110 1.40 -18.92 11.11
C SER A 110 0.66 -19.25 12.40
N PHE A 111 -0.58 -18.78 12.59
CA PHE A 111 -1.42 -18.95 13.80
C PHE A 111 -0.75 -18.49 15.11
N ASN A 112 0.31 -17.69 15.04
CA ASN A 112 0.91 -17.09 16.21
C ASN A 112 0.08 -15.86 16.65
N GLY A 113 -0.40 -15.87 17.89
CA GLY A 113 -1.24 -14.79 18.41
C GLY A 113 -0.54 -13.43 18.43
N GLY A 114 0.75 -13.39 18.78
CA GLY A 114 1.51 -12.14 18.81
C GLY A 114 1.73 -11.56 17.41
N VAL A 115 2.11 -12.39 16.44
CA VAL A 115 2.29 -11.97 15.04
C VAL A 115 0.98 -11.43 14.47
N PHE A 116 -0.13 -12.13 14.71
CA PHE A 116 -1.46 -11.67 14.29
C PHE A 116 -1.78 -10.28 14.85
N VAL A 117 -1.63 -10.09 16.16
CA VAL A 117 -1.87 -8.81 16.82
C VAL A 117 -0.95 -7.72 16.26
N ALA A 118 0.35 -8.00 16.07
CA ALA A 118 1.31 -7.05 15.54
C ALA A 118 0.95 -6.59 14.12
N VAL A 119 0.54 -7.52 13.25
CA VAL A 119 0.08 -7.20 11.89
C VAL A 119 -1.19 -6.35 11.93
N CYS A 120 -2.21 -6.75 12.72
CA CYS A 120 -3.45 -5.98 12.85
C CYS A 120 -3.20 -4.56 13.38
N LEU A 121 -2.35 -4.41 14.40
CA LEU A 121 -1.96 -3.11 14.95
C LEU A 121 -1.19 -2.28 13.93
N GLY A 122 -0.24 -2.88 13.21
CA GLY A 122 0.53 -2.20 12.17
C GLY A 122 -0.37 -1.67 11.05
N LEU A 123 -1.34 -2.47 10.59
CA LEU A 123 -2.31 -2.05 9.58
C LEU A 123 -3.24 -0.94 10.11
N ALA A 124 -3.69 -1.01 11.37
CA ALA A 124 -4.53 0.02 11.98
C ALA A 124 -3.77 1.34 12.15
N ILE A 125 -2.55 1.29 12.68
CA ILE A 125 -1.67 2.47 12.82
C ILE A 125 -1.33 3.05 11.45
N GLY A 126 -1.02 2.21 10.47
CA GLY A 126 -0.72 2.64 9.10
C GLY A 126 -1.91 3.32 8.43
N TYR A 127 -3.11 2.76 8.57
CA TYR A 127 -4.35 3.39 8.09
C TYR A 127 -4.54 4.75 8.74
N TRP A 128 -4.43 4.82 10.06
CA TRP A 128 -4.60 6.06 10.80
C TRP A 128 -3.55 7.11 10.43
N ALA A 129 -2.28 6.74 10.30
CA ALA A 129 -1.21 7.69 10.01
C ALA A 129 -1.27 8.27 8.59
N PHE A 130 -1.63 7.46 7.59
CA PHE A 130 -1.54 7.87 6.19
C PHE A 130 -2.88 8.22 5.54
N ARG A 131 -4.01 7.71 6.04
CA ARG A 131 -5.30 7.81 5.33
C ARG A 131 -6.27 8.82 5.93
N THR A 132 -6.23 9.06 7.24
CA THR A 132 -7.17 10.02 7.87
C THR A 132 -6.89 11.48 7.48
N GLY A 133 -5.64 11.83 7.16
CA GLY A 133 -5.30 13.17 6.66
C GLY A 133 -5.70 13.43 5.21
N ASP A 134 -5.95 12.39 4.42
CA ASP A 134 -6.28 12.50 2.99
C ASP A 134 -7.76 12.61 2.69
N GLU A 135 -8.62 12.05 3.55
CA GLU A 135 -10.07 12.21 3.43
C GLU A 135 -10.46 13.68 3.61
N GLU A 136 -9.88 14.40 4.58
CA GLU A 136 -10.13 15.83 4.76
C GLU A 136 -9.63 16.66 3.57
N ALA A 137 -8.46 16.33 3.02
CA ALA A 137 -7.90 17.04 1.86
C ALA A 137 -8.69 16.79 0.56
N MET A 138 -9.17 15.56 0.31
CA MET A 138 -10.00 15.27 -0.86
C MET A 138 -11.39 15.92 -0.75
N VAL A 139 -12.02 15.88 0.44
CA VAL A 139 -13.33 16.53 0.66
C VAL A 139 -13.22 18.05 0.50
N LEU A 140 -12.10 18.67 0.88
CA LEU A 140 -11.85 20.10 0.63
C LEU A 140 -11.70 20.40 -0.87
N VAL A 141 -11.01 19.56 -1.63
CA VAL A 141 -10.83 19.73 -3.09
C VAL A 141 -12.16 19.54 -3.84
N ASP A 142 -12.97 18.54 -3.49
CA ASP A 142 -14.27 18.32 -4.11
C ASP A 142 -15.25 19.48 -3.84
N ASN A 143 -15.25 20.05 -2.63
CA ASN A 143 -16.05 21.24 -2.33
C ASN A 143 -15.57 22.50 -3.08
N ALA A 144 -14.26 22.67 -3.26
CA ALA A 144 -13.73 23.78 -4.05
C ALA A 144 -14.06 23.66 -5.55
N CYS A 145 -14.16 22.43 -6.07
CA CYS A 145 -14.52 22.17 -7.46
C CYS A 145 -16.03 22.21 -7.73
N ALA A 146 -16.88 22.08 -6.70
CA ALA A 146 -18.34 22.15 -6.83
C ALA A 146 -18.88 23.59 -6.96
N CYS A 147 -18.04 24.60 -6.73
CA CYS A 147 -18.43 26.02 -6.75
C CYS A 147 -17.83 26.84 -7.91
N ALA A 148 -17.25 26.20 -8.93
CA ALA A 148 -16.68 26.86 -10.12
C ALA A 148 -17.45 26.51 -11.39
#